data_AF-A0A5C6AMA7-F1
#
_entry.id   AF-A0A5C6AMA7-F1
#
_cell.length_a   1.000
_cell.length_b   1.000
_cell.length_c   1.000
_cell.angle_alpha   90.00
_cell.angle_beta   90.00
_cell.angle_gamma   90.00
#
_symmetry.space_group_name_H-M   'P 1'
#
loop_
_entity.id
_entity.type
_entity.pdbx_description
1 polymer ?
#
loop_
_entity_poly.entity_id
_entity_poly.type
_entity_poly.pdbx_seq_one_letter_code
_entity_poly.pdbx_strand_id
1 'polypeptide(L)'
;MSLQPNRPFMSAPTPALVPTTLAQTTHHPRARLLPKPHQITAILLAIVVSFSSSVANSCPFCSAVKQTIRQEAAAMDAVVIASAVESDITVDPATGIIQMKIEQVLSGDKHVQAGQVVKAVYFGRAEIGRRFLLSGVDPPKLEWTCMPITKATEKYIVDSFALPDDDAARLRYYMQFLENDEEMISRDAYDEFASAPYDAVKKIKDDMDHEQLVKWLQESDIGPERKRLYFTMLGVCGTEKDLPMLEDMLRGTRTNMTSGLDALVACYLTLAGEKGLPLINELFLADHKAPFSHAYAAIMAIRFHGTEGDVIPRSALVESLHLVLERKELADMVIPDLAKWNDWSQIDRLVQLFKESDEENNWVRVPIVNYLRACPLPKAKDAVKELEEIDPESVRRASVFFPIPVPVRDNKGGTSSVTPQRSRNVEPDTLQSPVPLPNDGVLYADARNADSRTAGGVGLLATNGGNLVGIAGNEPMNPFRLVYVVSLMLATIVIGQFLVLSGGPAMGPAPVALTADGATVESPSQSNDSHDC
;
A
#
# COMPACT_ATOMS: atom_id res chain seq x y z
N MET A 1 31.21 -88.72 9.36
CA MET A 1 31.91 -88.76 8.05
C MET A 1 31.47 -87.51 7.29
N SER A 2 32.31 -86.66 6.68
CA SER A 2 33.78 -86.49 6.64
C SER A 2 34.07 -85.09 6.03
N LEU A 3 35.17 -84.36 6.25
CA LEU A 3 36.39 -84.60 7.06
C LEU A 3 36.98 -83.23 7.54
N GLN A 4 38.30 -83.16 7.73
CA GLN A 4 39.15 -81.98 8.04
C GLN A 4 40.42 -82.03 7.12
N PRO A 5 41.41 -81.08 7.10
CA PRO A 5 41.93 -80.30 8.25
C PRO A 5 42.49 -78.85 8.03
N ASN A 6 42.55 -78.12 9.16
CA ASN A 6 43.60 -77.24 9.72
C ASN A 6 44.28 -76.02 9.02
N ARG A 7 44.32 -74.95 9.85
CA ARG A 7 45.25 -73.79 10.00
C ARG A 7 46.75 -74.19 10.16
N PRO A 8 47.79 -73.30 10.03
CA PRO A 8 48.01 -72.06 10.82
C PRO A 8 48.67 -70.88 10.04
N PHE A 9 49.20 -69.77 10.59
CA PHE A 9 49.42 -69.27 11.98
C PHE A 9 49.15 -67.73 12.06
N MET A 10 49.90 -66.95 12.87
CA MET A 10 49.72 -65.51 13.18
C MET A 10 50.99 -64.93 13.82
N SER A 11 51.50 -63.77 13.37
CA SER A 11 52.58 -63.01 14.06
C SER A 11 52.78 -61.57 13.51
N ALA A 12 53.35 -60.69 14.34
CA ALA A 12 53.92 -59.37 14.03
C ALA A 12 55.25 -59.23 14.83
N PRO A 13 56.24 -58.37 14.46
CA PRO A 13 56.18 -56.93 14.79
C PRO A 13 56.99 -55.97 13.85
N THR A 14 57.16 -54.72 14.31
CA THR A 14 57.99 -53.56 13.88
C THR A 14 59.54 -53.79 14.01
N PRO A 15 60.49 -52.83 13.73
CA PRO A 15 60.43 -51.43 13.18
C PRO A 15 61.56 -51.02 12.15
N ALA A 16 61.56 -49.73 11.71
CA ALA A 16 62.74 -48.84 11.43
C ALA A 16 63.74 -49.14 10.26
N LEU A 17 64.57 -48.21 9.70
CA LEU A 17 64.67 -46.72 9.60
C LEU A 17 65.76 -46.32 8.54
N VAL A 18 65.59 -45.19 7.81
CA VAL A 18 66.66 -44.25 7.30
C VAL A 18 67.63 -44.77 6.20
N PRO A 19 68.28 -43.93 5.32
CA PRO A 19 68.33 -42.45 5.12
C PRO A 19 67.59 -42.00 3.81
N THR A 20 67.91 -41.01 2.94
CA THR A 20 69.07 -40.09 2.68
C THR A 20 68.65 -38.79 1.91
N THR A 21 69.60 -38.07 1.27
CA THR A 21 69.53 -36.77 0.56
C THR A 21 69.74 -36.93 -0.98
N LEU A 22 69.73 -35.95 -1.91
CA LEU A 22 69.78 -34.45 -1.86
C LEU A 22 69.33 -33.84 -3.22
N ALA A 23 68.59 -32.71 -3.24
CA ALA A 23 68.67 -31.61 -4.25
C ALA A 23 67.61 -30.50 -4.01
N GLN A 24 67.92 -29.24 -4.37
CA GLN A 24 66.99 -28.10 -4.39
C GLN A 24 67.26 -27.17 -5.60
N THR A 25 66.22 -26.64 -6.24
CA THR A 25 66.35 -25.49 -7.17
C THR A 25 65.05 -24.65 -7.27
N THR A 26 65.10 -23.45 -6.71
CA THR A 26 64.45 -22.18 -7.15
C THR A 26 63.01 -22.18 -7.72
N HIS A 27 62.10 -21.50 -7.02
CA HIS A 27 60.81 -21.02 -7.58
C HIS A 27 60.96 -19.71 -8.40
N HIS A 28 60.15 -19.56 -9.45
CA HIS A 28 59.81 -18.26 -10.05
C HIS A 28 58.30 -17.96 -9.91
N PRO A 29 57.90 -16.71 -9.60
CA PRO A 29 56.49 -16.33 -9.52
C PRO A 29 55.87 -16.08 -10.90
N ARG A 30 54.65 -16.59 -11.14
CA ARG A 30 53.85 -16.23 -12.33
C ARG A 30 53.14 -14.89 -12.07
N ALA A 31 53.40 -13.89 -12.91
CA ALA A 31 52.69 -12.62 -12.87
C ALA A 31 51.21 -12.78 -13.27
N ARG A 32 50.31 -12.04 -12.61
CA ARG A 32 48.93 -11.87 -13.08
C ARG A 32 48.91 -10.83 -14.20
N LEU A 33 48.37 -11.21 -15.36
CA LEU A 33 48.16 -10.27 -16.47
C LEU A 33 46.98 -9.36 -16.16
N LEU A 34 47.20 -8.04 -16.25
CA LEU A 34 46.14 -7.04 -16.23
C LEU A 34 45.39 -7.02 -17.58
N PRO A 35 44.08 -6.72 -17.60
CA PRO A 35 43.31 -6.62 -18.84
C PRO A 35 43.82 -5.48 -19.74
N LYS A 36 43.71 -5.66 -21.06
CA LYS A 36 44.16 -4.65 -22.04
C LYS A 36 43.19 -3.46 -22.07
N PRO A 37 43.66 -2.22 -22.36
CA PRO A 37 42.83 -1.01 -22.25
C PRO A 37 41.50 -1.09 -23.02
N HIS A 38 41.48 -1.64 -24.24
CA HIS A 38 40.25 -1.80 -25.02
C HIS A 38 39.18 -2.68 -24.35
N GLN A 39 39.58 -3.64 -23.49
CA GLN A 39 38.63 -4.45 -22.71
C GLN A 39 38.02 -3.64 -21.57
N ILE A 40 38.79 -2.73 -20.97
CA ILE A 40 38.30 -1.79 -19.95
C ILE A 40 37.31 -0.80 -20.59
N THR A 41 37.60 -0.29 -21.80
CA THR A 41 36.68 0.57 -22.57
C THR A 41 35.36 -0.15 -22.88
N ALA A 42 35.40 -1.42 -23.31
CA ALA A 42 34.20 -2.19 -23.61
C ALA A 42 33.34 -2.45 -22.36
N ILE A 43 33.97 -2.74 -21.21
CA ILE A 43 33.27 -2.92 -19.93
C ILE A 43 32.62 -1.61 -19.48
N LEU A 44 33.33 -0.48 -19.56
CA LEU A 44 32.77 0.84 -19.23
C LEU A 44 31.58 1.20 -20.14
N LEU A 45 31.66 0.94 -21.44
CA LEU A 45 30.57 1.23 -22.37
C LEU A 45 29.32 0.39 -22.07
N ALA A 46 29.50 -0.90 -21.74
CA ALA A 46 28.40 -1.77 -21.34
C ALA A 46 27.74 -1.30 -20.02
N ILE A 47 28.52 -0.82 -19.05
CA ILE A 47 28.01 -0.26 -17.78
C ILE A 47 27.22 1.03 -18.05
N VAL A 48 27.72 1.95 -18.88
CA VAL A 48 27.02 3.21 -19.20
C VAL A 48 25.68 2.94 -19.90
N VAL A 49 25.65 2.06 -20.91
CA VAL A 49 24.39 1.67 -21.58
C VAL A 49 23.40 1.00 -20.61
N SER A 50 23.89 0.26 -19.61
CA SER A 50 23.04 -0.38 -18.60
C SER A 50 22.41 0.61 -17.59
N PHE A 51 22.95 1.84 -17.49
CA PHE A 51 22.45 2.87 -16.56
C PHE A 51 21.45 3.84 -17.18
N SER A 52 21.27 3.85 -18.51
CA SER A 52 20.41 4.84 -19.19
C SER A 52 18.91 4.49 -19.24
N SER A 53 18.50 3.31 -18.74
CA SER A 53 17.12 2.80 -18.87
C SER A 53 16.41 2.56 -17.53
N SER A 54 16.70 3.40 -16.54
CA SER A 54 15.98 3.45 -15.26
C SER A 54 15.44 4.84 -14.97
N VAL A 55 14.54 5.33 -15.83
CA VAL A 55 13.45 6.18 -15.32
C VAL A 55 12.70 5.32 -14.31
N ALA A 56 12.86 5.68 -13.03
CA ALA A 56 12.17 5.01 -11.95
C ALA A 56 10.69 5.40 -12.02
N ASN A 57 9.91 4.64 -12.80
CA ASN A 57 8.46 4.62 -12.68
C ASN A 57 8.15 4.28 -11.22
N SER A 58 7.80 5.31 -10.44
CA SER A 58 7.30 5.15 -9.08
C SER A 58 6.16 4.15 -9.13
N CYS A 59 6.24 3.10 -8.31
CA CYS A 59 5.26 2.02 -8.38
C CYS A 59 3.85 2.63 -8.25
N PRO A 60 2.89 2.33 -9.15
CA PRO A 60 1.56 2.96 -9.14
C PRO A 60 0.69 2.56 -7.94
N PHE A 61 1.25 1.79 -6.99
CA PHE A 61 0.67 1.48 -5.68
C PHE A 61 1.37 2.24 -4.52
N CYS A 62 2.47 2.94 -4.76
CA CYS A 62 3.22 3.71 -3.75
C CYS A 62 2.64 5.12 -3.50
N SER A 63 1.67 5.58 -4.28
CA SER A 63 0.89 6.80 -4.02
C SER A 63 -0.29 6.59 -3.07
N ALA A 64 -0.23 5.54 -2.23
CA ALA A 64 -1.23 5.17 -1.23
C ALA A 64 -1.74 6.36 -0.40
N VAL A 65 -3.00 6.31 0.03
CA VAL A 65 -3.67 7.39 0.77
C VAL A 65 -2.86 7.73 2.02
N LYS A 66 -2.49 9.01 2.16
CA LYS A 66 -1.73 9.53 3.30
C LYS A 66 -2.68 10.04 4.37
N GLN A 67 -2.13 10.40 5.53
CA GLN A 67 -2.85 11.27 6.45
C GLN A 67 -2.98 12.66 5.81
N THR A 68 -4.16 13.25 5.90
CA THR A 68 -4.39 14.64 5.48
C THR A 68 -3.75 15.60 6.49
N ILE A 69 -3.53 16.86 6.11
CA ILE A 69 -2.98 17.89 7.00
C ILE A 69 -3.85 18.04 8.26
N ARG A 70 -5.19 17.90 8.15
CA ARG A 70 -6.09 17.88 9.32
C ARG A 70 -5.90 16.63 10.18
N GLN A 71 -5.66 15.46 9.58
CA GLN A 71 -5.41 14.22 10.33
C GLN A 71 -4.03 14.19 11.01
N GLU A 72 -2.98 14.70 10.35
CA GLU A 72 -1.67 14.90 10.96
C GLU A 72 -1.77 15.89 12.14
N ALA A 73 -2.45 17.03 11.93
CA ALA A 73 -2.65 18.05 12.95
C ALA A 73 -3.47 17.57 14.17
N ALA A 74 -4.45 16.70 13.96
CA ALA A 74 -5.23 16.09 15.04
C ALA A 74 -4.40 15.16 15.95
N ALA A 75 -3.21 14.74 15.51
CA ALA A 75 -2.26 13.96 16.31
C ALA A 75 -1.20 14.83 17.02
N MET A 76 -1.25 16.16 16.90
CA MET A 76 -0.29 17.10 17.51
C MET A 76 -0.87 17.80 18.74
N ASP A 77 -0.01 18.21 19.68
CA ASP A 77 -0.43 18.99 20.85
C ASP A 77 -0.64 20.47 20.53
N ALA A 78 0.09 21.00 19.54
CA ALA A 78 -0.10 22.32 18.98
C ALA A 78 0.27 22.36 17.49
N VAL A 79 -0.48 23.16 16.71
CA VAL A 79 -0.19 23.42 15.29
C VAL A 79 -0.36 24.91 15.03
N VAL A 80 0.63 25.53 14.41
CA VAL A 80 0.73 27.00 14.28
C VAL A 80 1.36 27.41 12.95
N ILE A 81 1.04 28.62 12.47
CA ILE A 81 1.78 29.24 11.36
C ILE A 81 2.75 30.30 11.92
N ALA A 82 4.05 30.08 11.72
CA ALA A 82 5.11 30.93 12.22
C ALA A 82 5.84 31.71 11.11
N SER A 83 6.59 32.74 11.50
CA SER A 83 7.53 33.49 10.66
C SER A 83 8.95 33.31 11.20
N ALA A 84 9.94 33.09 10.33
CA ALA A 84 11.34 33.09 10.77
C ALA A 84 11.76 34.51 11.21
N VAL A 85 12.36 34.66 12.39
CA VAL A 85 12.91 35.96 12.86
C VAL A 85 14.42 36.09 12.63
N GLU A 86 15.05 34.99 12.20
CA GLU A 86 16.46 34.86 11.85
C GLU A 86 16.59 34.41 10.38
N SER A 87 17.74 34.63 9.76
CA SER A 87 18.08 34.03 8.47
C SER A 87 19.00 32.81 8.63
N ASP A 88 19.07 31.98 7.58
CA ASP A 88 20.03 30.85 7.51
C ASP A 88 21.49 31.28 7.69
N ILE A 89 21.86 32.49 7.27
CA ILE A 89 23.18 33.11 7.52
C ILE A 89 23.45 33.33 9.03
N THR A 90 22.40 33.53 9.84
CA THR A 90 22.50 33.78 11.29
C THR A 90 22.25 32.54 12.17
N VAL A 91 21.76 31.44 11.59
CA VAL A 91 21.58 30.15 12.28
C VAL A 91 22.92 29.43 12.38
N ASP A 92 23.17 28.78 13.52
CA ASP A 92 24.33 27.90 13.69
C ASP A 92 24.18 26.63 12.81
N PRO A 93 25.03 26.41 11.79
CA PRO A 93 24.90 25.27 10.89
C PRO A 93 25.09 23.91 11.58
N ALA A 94 25.72 23.86 12.76
CA ALA A 94 25.92 22.62 13.50
C ALA A 94 24.67 22.16 14.28
N THR A 95 23.73 23.07 14.57
CA THR A 95 22.50 22.76 15.30
C THR A 95 21.23 22.93 14.46
N GLY A 96 21.24 23.80 13.45
CA GLY A 96 20.05 24.12 12.65
C GLY A 96 18.92 24.76 13.44
N ILE A 97 19.18 25.24 14.67
CA ILE A 97 18.16 25.84 15.53
C ILE A 97 17.87 27.25 15.05
N ILE A 98 16.64 27.48 14.62
CA ILE A 98 16.13 28.77 14.17
C ILE A 98 15.01 29.26 15.09
N GLN A 99 15.04 30.55 15.43
CA GLN A 99 13.95 31.20 16.13
C GLN A 99 12.83 31.58 15.15
N MET A 100 11.60 31.22 15.50
CA MET A 100 10.40 31.55 14.74
C MET A 100 9.33 32.16 15.65
N LYS A 101 8.67 33.22 15.16
CA LYS A 101 7.56 33.89 15.85
C LYS A 101 6.24 33.30 15.39
N ILE A 102 5.43 32.81 16.32
CA ILE A 102 4.06 32.36 16.06
C ILE A 102 3.25 33.57 15.62
N GLU A 103 2.67 33.53 14.42
CA GLU A 103 1.75 34.57 13.94
C GLU A 103 0.28 34.18 14.17
N GLN A 104 -0.04 32.89 13.99
CA GLN A 104 -1.37 32.35 14.19
C GLN A 104 -1.29 30.96 14.81
N VAL A 105 -2.14 30.69 15.81
CA VAL A 105 -2.40 29.34 16.32
C VAL A 105 -3.56 28.73 15.53
N LEU A 106 -3.44 27.45 15.17
CA LEU A 106 -4.49 26.68 14.49
C LEU A 106 -5.05 25.58 15.38
N SER A 107 -4.23 25.05 16.28
CA SER A 107 -4.61 24.14 17.37
C SER A 107 -3.62 24.30 18.53
N GLY A 108 -4.08 24.07 19.76
CA GLY A 108 -3.21 23.99 20.94
C GLY A 108 -3.07 25.27 21.76
N ASP A 109 -4.07 26.18 21.76
CA ASP A 109 -4.07 27.44 22.53
C ASP A 109 -3.85 27.28 24.04
N LYS A 110 -4.08 26.07 24.57
CA LYS A 110 -3.71 25.64 25.93
C LYS A 110 -2.20 25.65 26.22
N HIS A 111 -1.36 25.63 25.18
CA HIS A 111 0.09 25.44 25.26
C HIS A 111 0.91 26.58 24.63
N VAL A 112 0.33 27.30 23.65
CA VAL A 112 1.00 28.35 22.87
C VAL A 112 0.08 29.53 22.57
N GLN A 113 0.67 30.70 22.28
CA GLN A 113 -0.08 31.91 21.89
C GLN A 113 0.58 32.66 20.74
N ALA A 114 -0.21 33.44 19.99
CA ALA A 114 0.32 34.33 18.96
C ALA A 114 1.30 35.37 19.55
N GLY A 115 2.34 35.71 18.79
CA GLY A 115 3.45 36.57 19.21
C GLY A 115 4.55 35.88 20.01
N GLN A 116 4.35 34.64 20.48
CA GLN A 116 5.39 33.84 21.14
C GLN A 116 6.52 33.48 20.15
N VAL A 117 7.77 33.56 20.61
CA VAL A 117 8.92 33.03 19.86
C VAL A 117 9.21 31.61 20.34
N VAL A 118 9.31 30.67 19.39
CA VAL A 118 9.68 29.28 19.59
C VAL A 118 10.98 28.95 18.86
N LYS A 119 11.57 27.81 19.17
CA LYS A 119 12.78 27.28 18.52
C LYS A 119 12.43 25.98 17.81
N ALA A 120 12.70 25.93 16.51
CA ALA A 120 12.54 24.73 15.69
C ALA A 120 13.89 24.38 15.05
N VAL A 121 14.04 23.13 14.58
CA VAL A 121 15.23 22.70 13.83
C VAL A 121 14.93 22.74 12.34
N TYR A 122 15.71 23.50 11.58
CA TYR A 122 15.56 23.64 10.13
C TYR A 122 16.94 23.80 9.45
N PHE A 123 17.22 22.90 8.50
CA PHE A 123 18.48 22.90 7.73
C PHE A 123 18.32 23.42 6.29
N GLY A 124 17.16 23.99 5.94
CA GLY A 124 16.92 24.63 4.64
C GLY A 124 17.18 26.14 4.68
N ARG A 125 17.06 26.81 3.52
CA ARG A 125 17.20 28.27 3.45
C ARG A 125 16.05 28.99 4.15
N ALA A 126 16.38 29.88 5.08
CA ALA A 126 15.41 30.70 5.79
C ALA A 126 15.74 32.18 5.60
N GLU A 127 14.74 32.96 5.20
CA GLU A 127 14.80 34.42 5.13
C GLU A 127 13.89 34.99 6.22
N ILE A 128 14.24 36.14 6.79
CA ILE A 128 13.44 36.79 7.83
C ILE A 128 12.05 37.11 7.27
N GLY A 129 11.00 36.65 7.94
CA GLY A 129 9.61 36.72 7.48
C GLY A 129 9.13 35.56 6.62
N ARG A 130 9.99 34.59 6.26
CA ARG A 130 9.56 33.35 5.58
C ARG A 130 8.56 32.59 6.46
N ARG A 131 7.47 32.10 5.86
CA ARG A 131 6.36 31.43 6.54
C ARG A 131 6.58 29.92 6.64
N PHE A 132 6.17 29.35 7.77
CA PHE A 132 6.30 27.93 8.08
C PHE A 132 5.04 27.41 8.78
N LEU A 133 4.61 26.20 8.43
CA LEU A 133 3.73 25.38 9.26
C LEU A 133 4.60 24.70 10.32
N LEU A 134 4.21 24.82 11.60
CA LEU A 134 4.88 24.19 12.73
C LEU A 134 3.92 23.24 13.45
N SER A 135 4.39 22.04 13.74
CA SER A 135 3.66 21.01 14.47
C SER A 135 4.48 20.58 15.69
N GLY A 136 3.86 20.62 16.87
CA GLY A 136 4.53 20.44 18.16
C GLY A 136 3.92 19.34 19.02
N VAL A 137 4.79 18.58 19.70
CA VAL A 137 4.44 17.45 20.59
C VAL A 137 5.21 17.53 21.92
N ASP A 138 4.81 16.77 22.94
CA ASP A 138 5.42 16.70 24.28
C ASP A 138 5.35 18.00 25.12
N PRO A 139 4.14 18.48 25.48
CA PRO A 139 3.96 19.58 26.41
C PRO A 139 4.47 19.23 27.83
N PRO A 140 4.95 20.22 28.61
CA PRO A 140 4.92 21.66 28.35
C PRO A 140 6.10 22.17 27.50
N LYS A 141 7.09 21.33 27.18
CA LYS A 141 8.31 21.76 26.47
C LYS A 141 8.29 21.27 25.01
N LEU A 142 7.28 21.74 24.27
CA LEU A 142 6.99 21.28 22.91
C LEU A 142 8.25 21.19 22.03
N GLU A 143 8.48 20.01 21.46
CA GLU A 143 9.47 19.79 20.40
C GLU A 143 8.80 20.00 19.04
N TRP A 144 9.46 20.76 18.15
CA TRP A 144 8.83 21.29 16.93
C TRP A 144 9.40 20.69 15.65
N THR A 145 8.53 20.14 14.81
CA THR A 145 8.79 20.01 13.38
C THR A 145 8.35 21.29 12.66
N CYS A 146 8.99 21.62 11.54
CA CYS A 146 8.60 22.76 10.72
C CYS A 146 8.73 22.48 9.22
N MET A 147 7.80 23.01 8.44
CA MET A 147 7.76 22.91 6.98
C MET A 147 7.59 24.31 6.38
N PRO A 148 8.42 24.74 5.42
CA PRO A 148 8.25 26.03 4.77
C PRO A 148 7.01 26.01 3.87
N ILE A 149 6.21 27.07 3.91
CA ILE A 149 4.96 27.17 3.12
C ILE A 149 4.93 28.43 2.25
N THR A 150 4.16 28.38 1.17
CA THR A 150 3.83 29.55 0.34
C THR A 150 2.66 30.32 0.96
N LYS A 151 2.33 31.49 0.41
CA LYS A 151 1.09 32.22 0.79
C LYS A 151 -0.18 31.49 0.36
N ALA A 152 -0.13 30.67 -0.69
CA ALA A 152 -1.29 29.88 -1.13
C ALA A 152 -1.49 28.68 -0.20
N THR A 153 -0.43 27.91 0.09
CA THR A 153 -0.45 26.84 1.10
C THR A 153 -0.86 27.39 2.48
N GLU A 154 -0.36 28.55 2.91
CA GLU A 154 -0.78 29.19 4.17
C GLU A 154 -2.30 29.46 4.19
N LYS A 155 -2.84 30.09 3.14
CA LYS A 155 -4.29 30.33 3.06
C LYS A 155 -5.08 29.03 3.05
N TYR A 156 -4.64 28.05 2.27
CA TYR A 156 -5.29 26.73 2.17
C TYR A 156 -5.37 26.03 3.54
N ILE A 157 -4.28 26.03 4.32
CA ILE A 157 -4.25 25.47 5.68
C ILE A 157 -5.17 26.26 6.61
N VAL A 158 -5.10 27.60 6.61
CA VAL A 158 -5.92 28.45 7.50
C VAL A 158 -7.41 28.30 7.21
N ASP A 159 -7.81 28.27 5.95
CA ASP A 159 -9.18 27.97 5.52
C ASP A 159 -9.59 26.55 5.96
N SER A 160 -8.75 25.54 5.67
CA SER A 160 -8.99 24.11 5.95
C SER A 160 -9.27 23.85 7.43
N PHE A 161 -8.54 24.50 8.35
CA PHE A 161 -8.79 24.41 9.80
C PHE A 161 -10.07 25.14 10.24
N ALA A 162 -10.53 26.15 9.49
CA ALA A 162 -11.78 26.85 9.76
C ALA A 162 -13.03 26.10 9.24
N LEU A 163 -12.87 25.05 8.42
CA LEU A 163 -13.98 24.21 7.95
C LEU A 163 -14.60 23.41 9.11
N PRO A 164 -15.95 23.30 9.18
CA PRO A 164 -16.62 22.47 10.17
C PRO A 164 -16.25 20.99 10.01
N ASP A 165 -16.48 20.20 11.07
CA ASP A 165 -16.36 18.74 11.02
C ASP A 165 -17.63 18.12 10.38
N ASP A 166 -17.88 18.48 9.11
CA ASP A 166 -18.82 17.84 8.21
C ASP A 166 -18.11 17.51 6.89
N ASP A 167 -18.23 16.25 6.46
CA ASP A 167 -17.51 15.74 5.31
C ASP A 167 -17.95 16.41 4.01
N ALA A 168 -19.25 16.68 3.84
CA ALA A 168 -19.76 17.27 2.60
C ALA A 168 -19.38 18.76 2.47
N ALA A 169 -19.36 19.51 3.57
CA ALA A 169 -18.84 20.87 3.62
C ALA A 169 -17.33 20.92 3.33
N ARG A 170 -16.56 19.95 3.86
CA ARG A 170 -15.12 19.79 3.57
C ARG A 170 -14.85 19.49 2.10
N LEU A 171 -15.50 18.48 1.53
CA LEU A 171 -15.28 18.08 0.14
C LEU A 171 -15.62 19.21 -0.87
N ARG A 172 -16.63 20.04 -0.60
CA ARG A 172 -16.91 21.26 -1.39
C ARG A 172 -15.77 22.27 -1.41
N TYR A 173 -14.98 22.36 -0.33
CA TYR A 173 -13.77 23.17 -0.31
C TYR A 173 -12.65 22.48 -1.11
N TYR A 174 -12.30 21.24 -0.74
CA TYR A 174 -11.18 20.52 -1.33
C TYR A 174 -11.32 20.25 -2.84
N MET A 175 -12.54 20.15 -3.37
CA MET A 175 -12.79 19.93 -4.80
C MET A 175 -12.17 21.02 -5.69
N GLN A 176 -12.04 22.24 -5.18
CA GLN A 176 -11.44 23.39 -5.88
C GLN A 176 -9.91 23.27 -6.05
N PHE A 177 -9.29 22.26 -5.44
CA PHE A 177 -7.84 22.13 -5.30
C PHE A 177 -7.27 20.82 -5.91
N LEU A 178 -8.10 19.93 -6.44
CA LEU A 178 -7.69 18.60 -6.94
C LEU A 178 -6.63 18.65 -8.05
N GLU A 179 -6.61 19.72 -8.85
CA GLU A 179 -5.63 20.01 -9.91
C GLU A 179 -4.83 21.30 -9.62
N ASN A 180 -4.53 21.58 -8.35
CA ASN A 180 -3.70 22.72 -7.97
C ASN A 180 -2.19 22.50 -8.26
N ASP A 181 -1.54 23.54 -8.81
CA ASP A 181 -0.11 23.57 -9.16
C ASP A 181 0.83 23.29 -7.97
N GLU A 182 0.45 23.66 -6.74
CA GLU A 182 1.22 23.31 -5.54
C GLU A 182 0.89 21.87 -5.14
N GLU A 183 1.83 20.93 -5.36
CA GLU A 183 1.67 19.50 -5.07
C GLU A 183 1.14 19.23 -3.65
N MET A 184 1.58 19.99 -2.65
CA MET A 184 1.10 19.87 -1.27
C MET A 184 -0.41 20.10 -1.14
N ILE A 185 -0.95 21.07 -1.89
CA ILE A 185 -2.38 21.43 -1.87
C ILE A 185 -3.19 20.38 -2.63
N SER A 186 -2.78 20.03 -3.85
CA SER A 186 -3.53 19.05 -4.66
C SER A 186 -3.42 17.61 -4.14
N ARG A 187 -2.34 17.27 -3.45
CA ARG A 187 -2.20 15.98 -2.76
C ARG A 187 -3.08 15.88 -1.52
N ASP A 188 -3.11 16.91 -0.67
CA ASP A 188 -3.96 16.93 0.52
C ASP A 188 -5.46 16.90 0.15
N ALA A 189 -5.85 17.69 -0.86
CA ALA A 189 -7.21 17.66 -1.39
C ALA A 189 -7.61 16.27 -1.96
N TYR A 190 -6.68 15.57 -2.60
CA TYR A 190 -6.89 14.17 -3.02
C TYR A 190 -7.02 13.22 -1.81
N ASP A 191 -6.17 13.33 -0.79
CA ASP A 191 -6.19 12.44 0.38
C ASP A 191 -7.44 12.67 1.26
N GLU A 192 -7.96 13.90 1.36
CA GLU A 192 -9.26 14.20 1.98
C GLU A 192 -10.41 13.52 1.20
N PHE A 193 -10.42 13.59 -0.14
CA PHE A 193 -11.40 12.85 -0.96
C PHE A 193 -11.26 11.32 -0.84
N ALA A 194 -10.03 10.81 -0.79
CA ALA A 194 -9.74 9.38 -0.75
C ALA A 194 -9.94 8.74 0.64
N SER A 195 -10.08 9.55 1.70
CA SER A 195 -10.41 9.10 3.06
C SER A 195 -11.85 9.38 3.49
N ALA A 196 -12.61 10.17 2.73
CA ALA A 196 -14.01 10.48 3.03
C ALA A 196 -14.99 9.31 2.77
N PRO A 197 -16.07 9.18 3.56
CA PRO A 197 -17.13 8.19 3.28
C PRO A 197 -17.82 8.44 1.94
N TYR A 198 -18.20 7.39 1.21
CA TYR A 198 -18.85 7.54 -0.11
C TYR A 198 -20.20 8.28 -0.03
N ASP A 199 -20.91 8.20 1.09
CA ASP A 199 -22.11 9.01 1.37
C ASP A 199 -21.82 10.52 1.43
N ALA A 200 -20.61 10.94 1.81
CA ALA A 200 -20.21 12.35 1.76
C ALA A 200 -19.97 12.81 0.31
N VAL A 201 -19.34 11.97 -0.51
CA VAL A 201 -19.14 12.22 -1.95
C VAL A 201 -20.49 12.33 -2.67
N LYS A 202 -21.46 11.45 -2.35
CA LYS A 202 -22.83 11.52 -2.88
C LYS A 202 -23.58 12.82 -2.47
N LYS A 203 -23.34 13.37 -1.28
CA LYS A 203 -23.96 14.64 -0.79
C LYS A 203 -23.46 15.91 -1.50
N ILE A 204 -22.41 15.82 -2.33
CA ILE A 204 -21.89 16.95 -3.11
C ILE A 204 -22.11 16.78 -4.62
N LYS A 205 -22.97 15.84 -5.04
CA LYS A 205 -23.27 15.54 -6.46
C LYS A 205 -23.55 16.81 -7.29
N ASP A 206 -24.42 17.68 -6.77
CA ASP A 206 -24.92 18.85 -7.50
C ASP A 206 -23.90 20.01 -7.51
N ASP A 207 -22.80 19.89 -6.76
CA ASP A 207 -21.68 20.83 -6.75
C ASP A 207 -20.57 20.42 -7.75
N MET A 208 -20.60 19.20 -8.31
CA MET A 208 -19.54 18.66 -9.18
C MET A 208 -19.65 19.16 -10.63
N ASP A 209 -18.53 19.61 -11.20
CA ASP A 209 -18.42 19.93 -12.63
C ASP A 209 -18.24 18.66 -13.47
N HIS A 210 -19.33 18.20 -14.09
CA HIS A 210 -19.35 17.03 -14.98
C HIS A 210 -18.49 17.21 -16.24
N GLU A 211 -18.52 18.39 -16.88
CA GLU A 211 -17.79 18.62 -18.13
C GLU A 211 -16.27 18.63 -17.87
N GLN A 212 -15.85 19.23 -16.76
CA GLN A 212 -14.45 19.25 -16.33
C GLN A 212 -13.96 17.85 -15.89
N LEU A 213 -14.78 17.05 -15.22
CA LEU A 213 -14.45 15.64 -14.90
C LEU A 213 -14.28 14.79 -16.17
N VAL A 214 -15.20 14.91 -17.14
CA VAL A 214 -15.11 14.20 -18.43
C VAL A 214 -13.87 14.63 -19.21
N LYS A 215 -13.56 15.93 -19.25
CA LYS A 215 -12.34 16.47 -19.87
C LYS A 215 -11.07 15.86 -19.24
N TRP A 216 -10.94 15.89 -17.92
CA TRP A 216 -9.79 15.31 -17.20
C TRP A 216 -9.64 13.81 -17.49
N LEU A 217 -10.74 13.04 -17.50
CA LEU A 217 -10.69 11.61 -17.79
C LEU A 217 -10.25 11.26 -19.22
N GLN A 218 -10.36 12.21 -20.16
CA GLN A 218 -9.84 12.08 -21.53
C GLN A 218 -8.38 12.55 -21.69
N GLU A 219 -7.81 13.25 -20.71
CA GLU A 219 -6.44 13.75 -20.75
C GLU A 219 -5.43 12.64 -20.41
N SER A 220 -4.46 12.43 -21.31
CA SER A 220 -3.55 11.27 -21.25
C SER A 220 -2.66 11.25 -20.01
N ASP A 221 -2.22 12.42 -19.55
CA ASP A 221 -1.14 12.59 -18.56
C ASP A 221 -1.59 12.48 -17.08
N ILE A 222 -2.91 12.49 -16.82
CA ILE A 222 -3.43 12.45 -15.44
C ILE A 222 -3.08 11.12 -14.75
N GLY A 223 -2.56 11.22 -13.52
CA GLY A 223 -2.04 10.11 -12.73
C GLY A 223 -3.06 9.02 -12.36
N PRO A 224 -2.61 7.79 -12.04
CA PRO A 224 -3.45 6.65 -11.68
C PRO A 224 -4.49 6.91 -10.59
N GLU A 225 -4.08 7.62 -9.54
CA GLU A 225 -4.89 7.92 -8.36
C GLU A 225 -5.93 9.01 -8.66
N ARG A 226 -5.54 10.06 -9.39
CA ARG A 226 -6.47 11.11 -9.83
C ARG A 226 -7.52 10.54 -10.79
N LYS A 227 -7.14 9.69 -11.76
CA LYS A 227 -8.10 8.96 -12.62
C LYS A 227 -9.08 8.10 -11.81
N ARG A 228 -8.63 7.40 -10.76
CA ARG A 228 -9.51 6.65 -9.84
C ARG A 228 -10.53 7.56 -9.15
N LEU A 229 -10.09 8.73 -8.66
CA LEU A 229 -10.99 9.72 -8.04
C LEU A 229 -12.01 10.27 -9.05
N TYR A 230 -11.57 10.70 -10.24
CA TYR A 230 -12.47 11.31 -11.22
C TYR A 230 -13.49 10.33 -11.80
N PHE A 231 -13.15 9.04 -11.96
CA PHE A 231 -14.17 8.03 -12.26
C PHE A 231 -15.17 7.84 -11.11
N THR A 232 -14.72 7.92 -9.85
CA THR A 232 -15.60 7.83 -8.67
C THR A 232 -16.56 9.02 -8.59
N MET A 233 -16.08 10.24 -8.89
CA MET A 233 -16.90 11.46 -8.97
C MET A 233 -17.85 11.43 -10.17
N LEU A 234 -17.40 11.00 -11.35
CA LEU A 234 -18.25 10.82 -12.53
C LEU A 234 -19.34 9.77 -12.29
N GLY A 235 -19.07 8.72 -11.52
CA GLY A 235 -20.10 7.76 -11.08
C GLY A 235 -21.18 8.40 -10.20
N VAL A 236 -20.87 9.50 -9.51
CA VAL A 236 -21.83 10.27 -8.69
C VAL A 236 -22.58 11.32 -9.51
N CYS A 237 -21.90 12.14 -10.33
CA CYS A 237 -22.52 13.25 -11.06
C CYS A 237 -23.03 12.90 -12.47
N GLY A 238 -22.48 11.85 -13.10
CA GLY A 238 -22.76 11.43 -14.48
C GLY A 238 -24.13 10.79 -14.72
N THR A 239 -24.32 10.32 -15.95
CA THR A 239 -25.61 9.86 -16.50
C THR A 239 -25.43 8.72 -17.52
N GLU A 240 -26.54 8.09 -17.97
CA GLU A 240 -26.52 7.11 -19.08
C GLU A 240 -25.88 7.65 -20.38
N LYS A 241 -25.74 8.98 -20.56
CA LYS A 241 -25.06 9.58 -21.72
C LYS A 241 -23.56 9.34 -21.76
N ASP A 242 -22.94 9.07 -20.60
CA ASP A 242 -21.50 8.86 -20.46
C ASP A 242 -21.09 7.42 -20.82
N LEU A 243 -22.07 6.49 -20.86
CA LEU A 243 -21.84 5.07 -21.12
C LEU A 243 -21.06 4.78 -22.42
N PRO A 244 -21.31 5.41 -23.58
CA PRO A 244 -20.55 5.13 -24.80
C PRO A 244 -19.05 5.44 -24.68
N MET A 245 -18.69 6.46 -23.89
CA MET A 245 -17.28 6.78 -23.60
C MET A 245 -16.67 5.72 -22.66
N LEU A 246 -17.40 5.35 -21.61
CA LEU A 246 -16.93 4.38 -20.63
C LEU A 246 -16.79 2.97 -21.25
N GLU A 247 -17.68 2.56 -22.16
CA GLU A 247 -17.56 1.30 -22.90
C GLU A 247 -16.36 1.28 -23.86
N ASP A 248 -16.07 2.39 -24.55
CA ASP A 248 -14.89 2.49 -25.41
C ASP A 248 -13.59 2.41 -24.58
N MET A 249 -13.54 3.12 -23.45
CA MET A 249 -12.44 3.01 -22.48
C MET A 249 -12.26 1.57 -21.98
N LEU A 250 -13.34 0.92 -21.53
CA LEU A 250 -13.31 -0.48 -21.04
C LEU A 250 -12.82 -1.47 -22.11
N ARG A 251 -13.27 -1.32 -23.35
CA ARG A 251 -12.85 -2.17 -24.48
C ARG A 251 -11.41 -1.88 -24.91
N GLY A 252 -10.99 -0.62 -24.92
CA GLY A 252 -9.61 -0.18 -25.18
C GLY A 252 -8.61 -0.68 -24.15
N THR A 253 -9.04 -0.81 -22.88
CA THR A 253 -8.20 -1.28 -21.75
C THR A 253 -7.64 -2.69 -21.95
N ARG A 254 -8.17 -3.49 -22.90
CA ARG A 254 -7.57 -4.78 -23.30
C ARG A 254 -6.17 -4.65 -23.94
N THR A 255 -5.77 -3.47 -24.37
CA THR A 255 -4.47 -3.24 -25.06
C THR A 255 -3.51 -2.29 -24.34
N ASN A 256 -4.02 -1.35 -23.53
CA ASN A 256 -3.21 -0.40 -22.76
C ASN A 256 -3.89 0.02 -21.45
N MET A 257 -3.09 0.50 -20.49
CA MET A 257 -3.47 1.03 -19.17
C MET A 257 -3.91 -0.03 -18.13
N THR A 258 -3.28 -0.03 -16.96
CA THR A 258 -3.63 -0.88 -15.79
C THR A 258 -4.04 -0.08 -14.56
N SER A 259 -4.08 1.24 -14.66
CA SER A 259 -4.37 2.20 -13.59
C SER A 259 -5.84 2.63 -13.59
N GLY A 260 -6.49 2.60 -12.41
CA GLY A 260 -7.85 3.11 -12.20
C GLY A 260 -9.00 2.27 -12.80
N LEU A 261 -8.71 1.12 -13.43
CA LEU A 261 -9.71 0.25 -14.05
C LEU A 261 -10.82 -0.18 -13.07
N ASP A 262 -10.50 -0.35 -11.78
CA ASP A 262 -11.47 -0.66 -10.74
C ASP A 262 -12.53 0.44 -10.58
N ALA A 263 -12.14 1.71 -10.62
CA ALA A 263 -13.10 2.82 -10.59
C ALA A 263 -13.77 3.06 -11.95
N LEU A 264 -13.13 2.77 -13.08
CA LEU A 264 -13.77 2.79 -14.40
C LEU A 264 -14.91 1.76 -14.47
N VAL A 265 -14.66 0.51 -14.03
CA VAL A 265 -15.69 -0.54 -13.94
C VAL A 265 -16.77 -0.15 -12.93
N ALA A 266 -16.40 0.38 -11.76
CA ALA A 266 -17.37 0.82 -10.75
C ALA A 266 -18.27 1.94 -11.30
N CYS A 267 -17.69 2.97 -11.93
CA CYS A 267 -18.39 4.10 -12.56
C CYS A 267 -19.37 3.63 -13.65
N TYR A 268 -18.91 2.80 -14.58
CA TYR A 268 -19.78 2.21 -15.61
C TYR A 268 -20.95 1.44 -14.99
N LEU A 269 -20.71 0.62 -13.96
CA LEU A 269 -21.77 -0.11 -13.25
C LEU A 269 -22.70 0.80 -12.43
N THR A 270 -22.24 1.94 -11.91
CA THR A 270 -23.10 2.94 -11.26
C THR A 270 -24.06 3.60 -12.26
N LEU A 271 -23.61 3.82 -13.50
CA LEU A 271 -24.41 4.51 -14.53
C LEU A 271 -25.27 3.56 -15.39
N ALA A 272 -24.83 2.31 -15.60
CA ALA A 272 -25.57 1.28 -16.35
C ALA A 272 -26.47 0.39 -15.46
N GLY A 273 -26.17 0.33 -14.16
CA GLY A 273 -26.76 -0.62 -13.22
C GLY A 273 -26.54 -2.08 -13.63
N GLU A 274 -27.48 -2.95 -13.26
CA GLU A 274 -27.43 -4.40 -13.53
C GLU A 274 -27.21 -4.73 -15.02
N LYS A 275 -27.70 -3.88 -15.94
CA LYS A 275 -27.55 -4.05 -17.39
C LYS A 275 -26.09 -3.99 -17.87
N GLY A 276 -25.18 -3.40 -17.08
CA GLY A 276 -23.74 -3.33 -17.39
C GLY A 276 -22.96 -4.60 -17.04
N LEU A 277 -23.49 -5.46 -16.15
CA LEU A 277 -22.78 -6.68 -15.72
C LEU A 277 -22.37 -7.62 -16.87
N PRO A 278 -23.18 -7.85 -17.93
CA PRO A 278 -22.76 -8.69 -19.06
C PRO A 278 -21.47 -8.24 -19.74
N LEU A 279 -21.21 -6.93 -19.84
CA LEU A 279 -19.98 -6.40 -20.44
C LEU A 279 -18.76 -6.66 -19.54
N ILE A 280 -18.91 -6.44 -18.24
CA ILE A 280 -17.84 -6.68 -17.25
C ILE A 280 -17.52 -8.18 -17.16
N ASN A 281 -18.55 -9.02 -17.27
CA ASN A 281 -18.43 -10.47 -17.34
C ASN A 281 -17.69 -10.92 -18.62
N GLU A 282 -18.07 -10.39 -19.79
CA GLU A 282 -17.40 -10.63 -21.09
C GLU A 282 -15.90 -10.26 -21.04
N LEU A 283 -15.58 -9.07 -20.56
CA LEU A 283 -14.24 -8.48 -20.70
C LEU A 283 -13.22 -8.98 -19.66
N PHE A 284 -13.65 -9.31 -18.43
CA PHE A 284 -12.71 -9.46 -17.30
C PHE A 284 -12.90 -10.72 -16.46
N LEU A 285 -14.14 -11.24 -16.32
CA LEU A 285 -14.42 -12.36 -15.41
C LEU A 285 -14.49 -13.71 -16.14
N ALA A 286 -15.28 -13.80 -17.20
CA ALA A 286 -15.43 -15.01 -18.02
C ALA A 286 -14.28 -15.21 -19.03
N ASP A 287 -13.55 -14.15 -19.41
CA ASP A 287 -12.31 -14.30 -20.18
C ASP A 287 -11.18 -14.78 -19.26
N HIS A 288 -10.97 -16.10 -19.20
CA HIS A 288 -9.87 -16.72 -18.44
C HIS A 288 -8.47 -16.30 -18.96
N LYS A 289 -8.37 -15.58 -20.09
CA LYS A 289 -7.12 -14.97 -20.59
C LYS A 289 -6.96 -13.51 -20.17
N ALA A 290 -7.99 -12.89 -19.57
CA ALA A 290 -7.88 -11.55 -19.03
C ALA A 290 -6.82 -11.54 -17.89
N PRO A 291 -5.90 -10.55 -17.86
CA PRO A 291 -4.87 -10.45 -16.84
C PRO A 291 -5.46 -10.49 -15.42
N PHE A 292 -4.74 -11.12 -14.49
CA PHE A 292 -5.14 -11.21 -13.08
C PHE A 292 -5.54 -9.84 -12.51
N SER A 293 -4.77 -8.79 -12.83
CA SER A 293 -5.04 -7.41 -12.40
C SER A 293 -6.38 -6.85 -12.92
N HIS A 294 -6.84 -7.26 -14.10
CA HIS A 294 -8.08 -6.76 -14.70
C HIS A 294 -9.29 -7.48 -14.09
N ALA A 295 -9.19 -8.81 -13.91
CA ALA A 295 -10.21 -9.58 -13.19
C ALA A 295 -10.31 -9.12 -11.72
N TYR A 296 -9.18 -8.90 -11.05
CA TYR A 296 -9.14 -8.34 -9.70
C TYR A 296 -9.77 -6.94 -9.61
N ALA A 297 -9.51 -6.06 -10.58
CA ALA A 297 -10.14 -4.74 -10.65
C ALA A 297 -11.68 -4.84 -10.78
N ALA A 298 -12.18 -5.74 -11.62
CA ALA A 298 -13.62 -6.00 -11.76
C ALA A 298 -14.24 -6.61 -10.49
N ILE A 299 -13.54 -7.51 -9.80
CA ILE A 299 -13.96 -8.06 -8.49
C ILE A 299 -14.05 -6.95 -7.44
N MET A 300 -13.07 -6.02 -7.40
CA MET A 300 -13.10 -4.88 -6.48
C MET A 300 -14.27 -3.93 -6.76
N ALA A 301 -14.58 -3.67 -8.03
CA ALA A 301 -15.75 -2.88 -8.42
C ALA A 301 -17.08 -3.55 -8.02
N ILE A 302 -17.21 -4.86 -8.21
CA ILE A 302 -18.38 -5.64 -7.77
C ILE A 302 -18.50 -5.63 -6.24
N ARG A 303 -17.39 -5.76 -5.51
CA ARG A 303 -17.36 -5.68 -4.05
C ARG A 303 -17.84 -4.31 -3.55
N PHE A 304 -17.38 -3.23 -4.16
CA PHE A 304 -17.85 -1.86 -3.89
C PHE A 304 -19.37 -1.73 -4.13
N HIS A 305 -19.89 -2.24 -5.25
CA HIS A 305 -21.33 -2.20 -5.54
C HIS A 305 -22.15 -3.00 -4.52
N GLY A 306 -21.61 -4.11 -4.01
CA GLY A 306 -22.25 -4.92 -2.96
C GLY A 306 -22.12 -4.37 -1.53
N THR A 307 -21.38 -3.27 -1.30
CA THR A 307 -21.25 -2.62 0.03
C THR A 307 -21.71 -1.16 0.05
N GLU A 308 -21.24 -0.32 -0.87
CA GLU A 308 -21.41 1.15 -0.85
C GLU A 308 -22.28 1.71 -2.00
N GLY A 309 -22.32 0.99 -3.13
CA GLY A 309 -22.89 1.50 -4.40
C GLY A 309 -24.41 1.63 -4.37
N ASP A 310 -25.12 0.62 -3.87
CA ASP A 310 -26.60 0.56 -3.73
C ASP A 310 -27.40 0.72 -5.03
N VAL A 311 -26.76 0.57 -6.21
CA VAL A 311 -27.39 0.62 -7.54
C VAL A 311 -27.74 -0.77 -8.10
N ILE A 312 -27.00 -1.82 -7.71
CA ILE A 312 -27.14 -3.18 -8.24
C ILE A 312 -27.47 -4.15 -7.10
N PRO A 313 -28.52 -5.00 -7.22
CA PRO A 313 -28.86 -5.95 -6.17
C PRO A 313 -27.78 -7.02 -6.02
N ARG A 314 -27.45 -7.38 -4.77
CA ARG A 314 -26.45 -8.43 -4.45
C ARG A 314 -26.69 -9.74 -5.19
N SER A 315 -27.95 -10.10 -5.44
CA SER A 315 -28.35 -11.29 -6.19
C SER A 315 -27.87 -11.31 -7.65
N ALA A 316 -27.65 -10.16 -8.29
CA ALA A 316 -27.05 -10.08 -9.62
C ALA A 316 -25.51 -10.01 -9.56
N LEU A 317 -24.97 -9.39 -8.50
CA LEU A 317 -23.52 -9.31 -8.26
C LEU A 317 -22.90 -10.68 -7.98
N VAL A 318 -23.56 -11.56 -7.22
CA VAL A 318 -23.04 -12.92 -6.94
C VAL A 318 -22.93 -13.78 -8.21
N GLU A 319 -23.85 -13.65 -9.18
CA GLU A 319 -23.76 -14.39 -10.45
C GLU A 319 -22.53 -13.99 -11.27
N SER A 320 -22.07 -12.74 -11.15
CA SER A 320 -20.80 -12.30 -11.76
C SER A 320 -19.59 -12.86 -11.00
N LEU A 321 -19.69 -13.05 -9.68
CA LEU A 321 -18.64 -13.71 -8.88
C LEU A 321 -18.60 -15.24 -9.07
N HIS A 322 -19.72 -15.89 -9.40
CA HIS A 322 -19.76 -17.33 -9.72
C HIS A 322 -18.81 -17.67 -10.87
N LEU A 323 -18.69 -16.80 -11.88
CA LEU A 323 -17.75 -16.94 -13.00
C LEU A 323 -16.29 -17.03 -12.55
N VAL A 324 -15.93 -16.38 -11.43
CA VAL A 324 -14.56 -16.35 -10.90
C VAL A 324 -14.18 -17.66 -10.22
N LEU A 325 -15.16 -18.49 -9.79
CA LEU A 325 -14.89 -19.80 -9.18
C LEU A 325 -14.26 -20.80 -10.18
N GLU A 326 -14.43 -20.57 -11.49
CA GLU A 326 -13.78 -21.36 -12.54
C GLU A 326 -12.32 -20.94 -12.80
N ARG A 327 -11.85 -19.86 -12.17
CA ARG A 327 -10.48 -19.36 -12.25
C ARG A 327 -9.69 -19.76 -11.00
N LYS A 328 -8.95 -20.87 -11.07
CA LYS A 328 -8.18 -21.45 -9.95
C LYS A 328 -7.29 -20.42 -9.22
N GLU A 329 -6.79 -19.41 -9.93
CA GLU A 329 -5.90 -18.36 -9.42
C GLU A 329 -6.61 -17.18 -8.74
N LEU A 330 -7.95 -17.11 -8.79
CA LEU A 330 -8.76 -16.01 -8.25
C LEU A 330 -9.95 -16.47 -7.39
N ALA A 331 -10.33 -17.76 -7.44
CA ALA A 331 -11.53 -18.26 -6.76
C ALA A 331 -11.55 -18.00 -5.24
N ASP A 332 -10.39 -18.02 -4.57
CA ASP A 332 -10.28 -17.72 -3.14
C ASP A 332 -10.64 -16.27 -2.79
N MET A 333 -10.47 -15.34 -3.75
CA MET A 333 -10.69 -13.91 -3.55
C MET A 333 -12.17 -13.52 -3.46
N VAL A 334 -13.09 -14.37 -3.94
CA VAL A 334 -14.55 -14.07 -4.01
C VAL A 334 -15.39 -14.87 -3.02
N ILE A 335 -14.91 -16.03 -2.55
CA ILE A 335 -15.61 -16.89 -1.57
C ILE A 335 -15.98 -16.15 -0.27
N PRO A 336 -15.15 -15.23 0.27
CA PRO A 336 -15.54 -14.42 1.43
C PRO A 336 -16.73 -13.48 1.16
N ASP A 337 -16.89 -12.95 -0.05
CA ASP A 337 -18.04 -12.10 -0.40
C ASP A 337 -19.32 -12.92 -0.55
N LEU A 338 -19.24 -14.09 -1.21
CA LEU A 338 -20.37 -15.03 -1.30
C LEU A 338 -20.91 -15.39 0.11
N ALA A 339 -20.01 -15.71 1.05
CA ALA A 339 -20.39 -15.97 2.44
C ALA A 339 -20.96 -14.74 3.15
N LYS A 340 -20.35 -13.55 2.97
CA LYS A 340 -20.78 -12.27 3.58
C LYS A 340 -22.15 -11.80 3.08
N TRP A 341 -22.49 -12.12 1.84
CA TRP A 341 -23.74 -11.77 1.17
C TRP A 341 -24.80 -12.90 1.22
N ASN A 342 -24.51 -14.03 1.88
CA ASN A 342 -25.39 -15.18 2.04
C ASN A 342 -25.76 -15.91 0.73
N ASP A 343 -24.89 -15.88 -0.29
CA ASP A 343 -25.00 -16.91 -1.32
C ASP A 343 -24.65 -18.27 -0.70
N TRP A 344 -25.59 -19.20 -0.75
CA TRP A 344 -25.39 -20.59 -0.37
C TRP A 344 -25.59 -21.56 -1.56
N SER A 345 -25.63 -21.05 -2.80
CA SER A 345 -25.81 -21.88 -3.99
C SER A 345 -24.56 -22.69 -4.33
N GLN A 346 -23.37 -22.13 -4.08
CA GLN A 346 -22.08 -22.69 -4.54
C GLN A 346 -21.51 -23.82 -3.68
N ILE A 347 -22.24 -24.34 -2.68
CA ILE A 347 -21.77 -25.42 -1.78
C ILE A 347 -21.12 -26.58 -2.55
N ASP A 348 -21.79 -27.12 -3.57
CA ASP A 348 -21.26 -28.27 -4.32
C ASP A 348 -20.00 -27.91 -5.12
N ARG A 349 -19.98 -26.72 -5.76
CA ARG A 349 -18.82 -26.29 -6.55
C ARG A 349 -17.61 -26.02 -5.68
N LEU A 350 -17.80 -25.46 -4.48
CA LEU A 350 -16.73 -25.21 -3.52
C LEU A 350 -16.23 -26.50 -2.86
N VAL A 351 -17.12 -27.46 -2.56
CA VAL A 351 -16.72 -28.81 -2.10
C VAL A 351 -15.92 -29.55 -3.18
N GLN A 352 -16.31 -29.42 -4.45
CA GLN A 352 -15.54 -29.94 -5.57
C GLN A 352 -14.17 -29.24 -5.69
N LEU A 353 -14.13 -27.90 -5.62
CA LEU A 353 -12.89 -27.11 -5.72
C LEU A 353 -11.87 -27.45 -4.61
N PHE A 354 -12.32 -27.77 -3.39
CA PHE A 354 -11.43 -28.25 -2.30
C PHE A 354 -10.81 -29.61 -2.61
N LYS A 355 -11.56 -30.51 -3.26
CA LYS A 355 -11.12 -31.85 -3.65
C LYS A 355 -10.23 -31.82 -4.89
N GLU A 356 -10.45 -30.86 -5.79
CA GLU A 356 -9.66 -30.58 -6.99
C GLU A 356 -8.44 -29.67 -6.74
N SER A 357 -8.28 -29.11 -5.53
CA SER A 357 -7.13 -28.28 -5.19
C SER A 357 -5.92 -29.12 -4.81
N ASP A 358 -4.78 -28.79 -5.42
CA ASP A 358 -3.49 -29.46 -5.31
C ASP A 358 -2.50 -28.60 -4.48
N GLU A 359 -1.21 -28.96 -4.46
CA GLU A 359 -0.20 -28.19 -3.73
C GLU A 359 -0.05 -26.75 -4.25
N GLU A 360 -0.30 -26.51 -5.54
CA GLU A 360 -0.15 -25.20 -6.19
C GLU A 360 -1.35 -24.26 -6.04
N ASN A 361 -2.48 -24.71 -5.47
CA ASN A 361 -3.62 -23.83 -5.16
C ASN A 361 -4.34 -24.11 -3.82
N ASN A 362 -3.71 -24.85 -2.89
CA ASN A 362 -4.31 -25.24 -1.60
C ASN A 362 -4.82 -24.08 -0.71
N TRP A 363 -4.43 -22.82 -0.96
CA TRP A 363 -4.87 -21.67 -0.17
C TRP A 363 -6.40 -21.48 -0.21
N VAL A 364 -7.06 -21.88 -1.30
CA VAL A 364 -8.53 -21.81 -1.47
C VAL A 364 -9.29 -22.64 -0.43
N ARG A 365 -8.66 -23.66 0.16
CA ARG A 365 -9.29 -24.58 1.13
C ARG A 365 -9.80 -23.88 2.40
N VAL A 366 -9.07 -22.89 2.92
CA VAL A 366 -9.45 -22.19 4.16
C VAL A 366 -10.65 -21.26 3.94
N PRO A 367 -10.71 -20.42 2.88
CA PRO A 367 -11.94 -19.73 2.46
C PRO A 367 -13.14 -20.65 2.26
N ILE A 368 -12.98 -21.80 1.58
CA ILE A 368 -14.07 -22.76 1.38
C ILE A 368 -14.64 -23.26 2.72
N VAL A 369 -13.79 -23.66 3.67
CA VAL A 369 -14.25 -24.11 4.99
C VAL A 369 -14.89 -22.95 5.78
N ASN A 370 -14.39 -21.72 5.67
CA ASN A 370 -15.02 -20.56 6.30
C ASN A 370 -16.41 -20.24 5.72
N TYR A 371 -16.61 -20.38 4.41
CA TYR A 371 -17.92 -20.29 3.75
C TYR A 371 -18.86 -21.38 4.28
N LEU A 372 -18.42 -22.64 4.31
CA LEU A 372 -19.25 -23.75 4.79
C LEU A 372 -19.55 -23.67 6.30
N ARG A 373 -18.66 -23.08 7.11
CA ARG A 373 -18.89 -22.76 8.54
C ARG A 373 -19.89 -21.63 8.76
N ALA A 374 -19.95 -20.65 7.84
CA ALA A 374 -20.93 -19.57 7.88
C ALA A 374 -22.31 -20.03 7.40
N CYS A 375 -22.35 -20.97 6.46
CA CYS A 375 -23.59 -21.49 5.89
C CYS A 375 -24.47 -22.20 6.94
N PRO A 376 -25.76 -21.80 7.09
CA PRO A 376 -26.64 -22.41 8.09
C PRO A 376 -27.16 -23.80 7.69
N LEU A 377 -27.02 -24.20 6.42
CA LEU A 377 -27.63 -25.41 5.87
C LEU A 377 -26.96 -26.69 6.39
N PRO A 378 -27.72 -27.76 6.74
CA PRO A 378 -27.15 -29.03 7.21
C PRO A 378 -26.10 -29.61 6.27
N LYS A 379 -26.34 -29.53 4.95
CA LYS A 379 -25.43 -29.97 3.89
C LYS A 379 -24.01 -29.39 4.03
N ALA A 380 -23.88 -28.12 4.43
CA ALA A 380 -22.57 -27.51 4.62
C ALA A 380 -21.84 -28.06 5.85
N LYS A 381 -22.56 -28.42 6.92
CA LYS A 381 -21.99 -29.06 8.12
C LYS A 381 -21.54 -30.49 7.86
N ASP A 382 -22.25 -31.21 7.01
CA ASP A 382 -21.85 -32.55 6.58
C ASP A 382 -20.68 -32.50 5.60
N ALA A 383 -20.65 -31.52 4.69
CA ALA A 383 -19.50 -31.25 3.84
C ALA A 383 -18.23 -30.92 4.64
N VAL A 384 -18.29 -30.08 5.68
CA VAL A 384 -17.10 -29.77 6.52
C VAL A 384 -16.47 -31.03 7.12
N LYS A 385 -17.26 -32.03 7.53
CA LYS A 385 -16.74 -33.32 8.03
C LYS A 385 -16.00 -34.09 6.93
N GLU A 386 -16.60 -34.19 5.74
CA GLU A 386 -15.97 -34.85 4.59
C GLU A 386 -14.64 -34.17 4.20
N LEU A 387 -14.58 -32.84 4.25
CA LEU A 387 -13.36 -32.08 3.98
C LEU A 387 -12.32 -32.20 5.11
N GLU A 388 -12.74 -32.43 6.35
CA GLU A 388 -11.85 -32.69 7.50
C GLU A 388 -11.17 -34.06 7.42
N GLU A 389 -11.80 -35.06 6.80
CA GLU A 389 -11.17 -36.35 6.48
C GLU A 389 -10.10 -36.23 5.37
N ILE A 390 -10.17 -35.20 4.52
CA ILE A 390 -9.26 -34.97 3.38
C ILE A 390 -8.09 -34.05 3.76
N ASP A 391 -8.36 -32.96 4.48
CA ASP A 391 -7.36 -31.99 4.94
C ASP A 391 -7.77 -31.38 6.29
N PRO A 392 -7.49 -32.08 7.40
CA PRO A 392 -7.83 -31.62 8.74
C PRO A 392 -7.04 -30.35 9.13
N GLU A 393 -5.86 -30.11 8.54
CA GLU A 393 -5.07 -28.91 8.82
C GLU A 393 -5.70 -27.64 8.23
N SER A 394 -6.30 -27.72 7.04
CA SER A 394 -7.11 -26.61 6.49
C SER A 394 -8.37 -26.37 7.30
N VAL A 395 -9.07 -27.41 7.77
CA VAL A 395 -10.24 -27.26 8.64
C VAL A 395 -9.86 -26.68 10.00
N ARG A 396 -8.75 -27.12 10.59
CA ARG A 396 -8.19 -26.59 11.85
C ARG A 396 -7.72 -25.14 11.71
N ARG A 397 -7.09 -24.77 10.59
CA ARG A 397 -6.71 -23.36 10.32
C ARG A 397 -7.94 -22.46 10.22
N ALA A 398 -8.98 -22.90 9.51
CA ALA A 398 -10.25 -22.18 9.44
C ALA A 398 -10.88 -21.99 10.84
N SER A 399 -10.98 -23.06 11.64
CA SER A 399 -11.65 -23.02 12.93
C SER A 399 -10.93 -22.21 14.03
N VAL A 400 -9.59 -22.20 14.02
CA VAL A 400 -8.77 -21.52 15.05
C VAL A 400 -8.56 -20.03 14.75
N PHE A 401 -8.24 -19.66 13.51
CA PHE A 401 -7.81 -18.29 13.18
C PHE A 401 -8.94 -17.35 12.76
N PHE A 402 -10.11 -17.89 12.40
CA PHE A 402 -11.23 -17.09 11.88
C PHE A 402 -12.51 -17.32 12.70
N PRO A 403 -13.07 -16.27 13.35
CA PRO A 403 -14.42 -16.34 13.87
C PRO A 403 -15.40 -16.59 12.72
N ILE A 404 -16.56 -17.18 13.02
CA ILE A 404 -17.57 -17.44 11.98
C ILE A 404 -17.97 -16.10 11.34
N PRO A 405 -17.85 -15.94 10.00
CA PRO A 405 -18.25 -14.73 9.31
C PRO A 405 -19.68 -14.33 9.68
N VAL A 406 -19.85 -13.12 10.21
CA VAL A 406 -21.17 -12.60 10.58
C VAL A 406 -21.86 -12.06 9.33
N PRO A 407 -23.04 -12.55 8.95
CA PRO A 407 -23.79 -12.02 7.81
C PRO A 407 -24.07 -10.52 7.95
N VAL A 408 -23.92 -9.78 6.85
CA VAL A 408 -24.40 -8.39 6.80
C VAL A 408 -25.93 -8.42 6.88
N ARG A 409 -26.51 -7.62 7.77
CA ARG A 409 -27.96 -7.39 7.78
C ARG A 409 -28.29 -6.44 6.63
N ASP A 410 -29.21 -6.85 5.76
CA ASP A 410 -29.69 -5.95 4.70
C ASP A 410 -30.35 -4.72 5.30
N ASN A 411 -29.94 -3.55 4.81
CA ASN A 411 -30.53 -2.28 5.22
C ASN A 411 -31.94 -2.21 4.60
N LYS A 412 -32.97 -1.98 5.42
CA LYS A 412 -34.38 -2.16 4.99
C LYS A 412 -34.90 -1.00 4.14
N GLY A 413 -34.37 -0.89 2.92
CA GLY A 413 -34.84 -0.03 1.83
C GLY A 413 -35.30 -0.79 0.59
N GLY A 414 -34.57 -1.85 0.18
CA GLY A 414 -34.90 -2.69 -0.98
C GLY A 414 -35.53 -4.05 -0.59
N THR A 415 -36.60 -4.45 -1.27
CA THR A 415 -37.31 -5.72 -1.00
C THR A 415 -36.78 -6.89 -1.84
N SER A 416 -35.73 -7.57 -1.37
CA SER A 416 -35.20 -8.80 -2.00
C SER A 416 -34.84 -9.91 -0.99
N SER A 417 -35.82 -10.37 -0.20
CA SER A 417 -35.68 -11.59 0.60
C SER A 417 -35.97 -12.84 -0.25
N VAL A 418 -34.94 -13.57 -0.68
CA VAL A 418 -35.08 -14.80 -1.47
C VAL A 418 -35.54 -15.96 -0.57
N THR A 419 -36.79 -16.41 -0.73
CA THR A 419 -37.31 -17.66 -0.13
C THR A 419 -38.37 -18.28 -1.06
N PRO A 420 -38.27 -19.57 -1.42
CA PRO A 420 -39.32 -20.25 -2.22
C PRO A 420 -40.63 -20.46 -1.44
N GLN A 421 -41.77 -20.38 -2.14
CA GLN A 421 -43.05 -20.90 -1.65
C GLN A 421 -43.00 -22.45 -1.51
N ARG A 422 -43.86 -23.14 -0.73
CA ARG A 422 -45.32 -22.92 -0.61
C ARG A 422 -45.99 -23.67 0.56
N SER A 423 -46.99 -23.03 1.18
CA SER A 423 -48.05 -23.60 2.06
C SER A 423 -47.63 -24.10 3.47
N ARG A 424 -48.48 -24.08 4.52
CA ARG A 424 -49.94 -23.80 4.64
C ARG A 424 -50.25 -22.78 5.76
N ASN A 425 -51.48 -22.27 5.76
CA ASN A 425 -52.04 -21.32 6.72
C ASN A 425 -52.07 -21.82 8.18
N VAL A 426 -51.78 -20.93 9.13
CA VAL A 426 -52.52 -20.75 10.41
C VAL A 426 -52.58 -19.22 10.66
N GLU A 427 -53.70 -18.71 11.17
CA GLU A 427 -53.87 -17.29 11.54
C GLU A 427 -53.48 -17.01 13.01
N PRO A 428 -53.28 -15.75 13.43
CA PRO A 428 -52.48 -15.43 14.59
C PRO A 428 -53.20 -15.62 15.93
N ASP A 429 -52.41 -15.84 16.97
CA ASP A 429 -52.80 -15.51 18.35
C ASP A 429 -51.70 -14.70 19.03
N THR A 430 -52.05 -14.01 20.12
CA THR A 430 -51.32 -12.88 20.70
C THR A 430 -50.48 -13.26 21.93
N LEU A 431 -49.43 -12.47 22.23
CA LEU A 431 -49.18 -11.78 23.52
C LEU A 431 -47.69 -11.44 23.80
N GLN A 432 -47.47 -10.18 24.15
CA GLN A 432 -46.60 -9.64 25.22
C GLN A 432 -45.13 -10.11 25.42
N SER A 433 -44.21 -9.14 25.30
CA SER A 433 -42.90 -9.08 25.97
C SER A 433 -43.02 -8.52 27.42
N PRO A 434 -41.94 -8.36 28.22
CA PRO A 434 -40.76 -9.22 28.44
C PRO A 434 -40.54 -9.54 29.95
N VAL A 435 -39.70 -10.54 30.28
CA VAL A 435 -39.30 -10.89 31.67
C VAL A 435 -37.76 -11.20 31.71
N PRO A 436 -37.01 -10.86 32.77
CA PRO A 436 -35.55 -10.61 32.65
C PRO A 436 -34.62 -11.77 33.05
N LEU A 437 -33.32 -11.55 32.82
CA LEU A 437 -32.19 -12.41 33.22
C LEU A 437 -31.99 -12.46 34.74
N PRO A 438 -31.69 -13.64 35.33
CA PRO A 438 -31.12 -13.74 36.67
C PRO A 438 -29.61 -13.44 36.70
N ASN A 439 -29.14 -12.82 37.79
CA ASN A 439 -27.75 -12.92 38.22
C ASN A 439 -27.50 -14.31 38.82
N ASP A 440 -26.31 -14.86 38.58
CA ASP A 440 -25.60 -15.66 39.58
C ASP A 440 -24.09 -15.50 39.35
N GLY A 441 -23.33 -15.32 40.43
CA GLY A 441 -21.90 -14.94 40.37
C GLY A 441 -21.00 -15.94 41.09
N VAL A 442 -19.92 -16.36 40.43
CA VAL A 442 -18.82 -17.12 41.02
C VAL A 442 -17.49 -16.44 40.66
N LEU A 443 -16.49 -16.55 41.53
CA LEU A 443 -15.41 -15.58 41.67
C LEU A 443 -14.05 -16.01 41.07
N TYR A 444 -13.32 -15.00 40.58
CA TYR A 444 -11.86 -14.89 40.42
C TYR A 444 -11.06 -15.98 39.67
N ALA A 445 -10.45 -15.54 38.56
CA ALA A 445 -9.03 -15.76 38.30
C ALA A 445 -8.44 -14.50 37.62
N ASP A 446 -7.40 -13.91 38.20
CA ASP A 446 -6.72 -12.72 37.65
C ASP A 446 -5.57 -13.18 36.73
N ALA A 447 -5.57 -12.75 35.46
CA ALA A 447 -4.65 -13.24 34.44
C ALA A 447 -4.19 -12.10 33.52
N ARG A 448 -3.15 -11.39 33.97
CA ARG A 448 -2.39 -10.46 33.11
C ARG A 448 -1.43 -11.25 32.21
N ASN A 449 -1.05 -10.62 31.09
CA ASN A 449 -0.16 -11.13 30.03
C ASN A 449 -0.77 -12.23 29.14
N ALA A 450 -1.37 -11.79 28.03
CA ALA A 450 -1.37 -12.53 26.77
C ALA A 450 -0.81 -11.57 25.70
N ASP A 451 0.33 -11.90 25.11
CA ASP A 451 1.06 -11.09 24.12
C ASP A 451 1.50 -12.00 22.95
N SER A 452 1.88 -11.40 21.81
CA SER A 452 1.97 -11.97 20.45
C SER A 452 0.61 -12.31 19.82
N ARG A 453 0.15 -11.71 18.70
CA ARG A 453 0.73 -11.46 17.33
C ARG A 453 0.62 -12.68 16.41
N THR A 454 0.25 -12.60 15.12
CA THR A 454 -0.39 -11.54 14.28
C THR A 454 -0.74 -12.16 12.92
N ALA A 455 -1.93 -11.88 12.36
CA ALA A 455 -2.19 -11.80 10.93
C ALA A 455 -3.60 -11.20 10.69
N GLY A 456 -3.79 -10.10 9.97
CA GLY A 456 -2.79 -9.14 9.47
C GLY A 456 -3.42 -7.77 9.24
N GLY A 457 -2.63 -6.71 9.45
CA GLY A 457 -3.00 -5.32 9.24
C GLY A 457 -1.72 -4.49 9.18
N VAL A 458 -1.59 -3.60 8.20
CA VAL A 458 -0.35 -2.87 7.95
C VAL A 458 -0.28 -1.65 8.86
N GLY A 459 0.56 -1.70 9.89
CA GLY A 459 0.87 -0.57 10.76
C GLY A 459 2.38 -0.33 10.82
N LEU A 460 2.82 0.89 10.48
CA LEU A 460 4.18 1.32 10.74
C LEU A 460 4.40 1.42 12.25
N LEU A 461 5.50 0.85 12.74
CA LEU A 461 5.97 1.07 14.11
C LEU A 461 7.20 1.99 14.08
N ALA A 462 7.08 3.16 14.70
CA ALA A 462 8.17 4.10 14.84
C ALA A 462 9.29 3.52 15.72
N THR A 463 10.54 3.69 15.30
CA THR A 463 11.71 3.28 16.08
C THR A 463 12.24 4.45 16.89
N ASN A 464 12.25 4.36 18.22
CA ASN A 464 12.99 5.31 19.05
C ASN A 464 13.48 4.69 20.37
N GLY A 465 14.61 5.17 20.89
CA GLY A 465 14.96 5.11 22.32
C GLY A 465 15.14 3.73 22.98
N GLY A 466 16.25 3.06 22.69
CA GLY A 466 16.70 1.76 23.24
C GLY A 466 16.37 1.35 24.69
N ASN A 467 16.18 0.04 24.87
CA ASN A 467 16.91 -0.72 25.89
C ASN A 467 17.06 -2.21 25.49
N LEU A 468 18.20 -2.82 25.82
CA LEU A 468 18.48 -4.22 25.52
C LEU A 468 18.04 -5.13 26.68
N VAL A 469 16.97 -5.90 26.46
CA VAL A 469 16.61 -7.04 27.33
C VAL A 469 16.48 -8.29 26.45
N GLY A 470 17.44 -9.21 26.58
CA GLY A 470 17.46 -10.45 25.81
C GLY A 470 16.52 -11.50 26.40
N ILE A 471 15.67 -12.10 25.55
CA ILE A 471 14.85 -13.26 25.90
C ILE A 471 15.36 -14.47 25.09
N ALA A 472 15.95 -15.45 25.78
CA ALA A 472 16.52 -16.64 25.17
C ALA A 472 15.43 -17.68 24.85
N GLY A 473 14.81 -17.57 23.67
CA GLY A 473 13.95 -18.62 23.11
C GLY A 473 14.78 -19.79 22.58
N ASN A 474 14.65 -20.96 23.19
CA ASN A 474 15.55 -22.10 22.96
C ASN A 474 15.09 -23.02 21.81
N GLU A 475 14.91 -22.46 20.60
CA GLU A 475 14.69 -23.24 19.38
C GLU A 475 16.01 -23.81 18.80
N PRO A 476 16.01 -25.02 18.22
CA PRO A 476 17.14 -25.52 17.46
C PRO A 476 17.28 -24.74 16.14
N MET A 477 18.25 -23.83 16.07
CA MET A 477 18.51 -23.02 14.87
C MET A 477 18.65 -23.89 13.61
N ASN A 478 17.82 -23.62 12.61
CA ASN A 478 18.00 -24.16 11.26
C ASN A 478 19.38 -23.71 10.71
N PRO A 479 20.31 -24.64 10.40
CA PRO A 479 21.68 -24.29 10.03
C PRO A 479 21.75 -23.49 8.73
N PHE A 480 20.82 -23.68 7.79
CA PHE A 480 20.75 -22.91 6.56
C PHE A 480 20.37 -21.44 6.82
N ARG A 481 19.51 -21.19 7.82
CA ARG A 481 19.13 -19.83 8.23
C ARG A 481 20.31 -19.10 8.90
N LEU A 482 21.09 -19.82 9.70
CA LEU A 482 22.33 -19.29 10.30
C LEU A 482 23.38 -18.97 9.22
N VAL A 483 23.63 -19.88 8.27
CA VAL A 483 24.54 -19.65 7.14
C VAL A 483 24.11 -18.45 6.30
N TYR A 484 22.81 -18.30 6.03
CA TYR A 484 22.27 -17.15 5.29
C TYR A 484 22.50 -15.82 6.03
N VAL A 485 22.19 -15.73 7.33
CA VAL A 485 22.41 -14.49 8.10
C VAL A 485 23.89 -14.14 8.21
N VAL A 486 24.76 -15.13 8.42
CA VAL A 486 26.22 -14.92 8.49
C VAL A 486 26.79 -14.48 7.13
N SER A 487 26.33 -15.06 6.00
CA SER A 487 26.78 -14.66 4.68
C SER A 487 26.32 -13.23 4.33
N LEU A 488 25.13 -12.83 4.74
CA LEU A 488 24.58 -11.49 4.51
C LEU A 488 25.32 -10.43 5.35
N MET A 489 25.66 -10.72 6.61
CA MET A 489 26.55 -9.86 7.41
C MET A 489 27.96 -9.74 6.81
N LEU A 490 28.55 -10.84 6.34
CA LEU A 490 29.86 -10.79 5.69
C LEU A 490 29.82 -9.97 4.40
N ALA A 491 28.74 -10.06 3.62
CA ALA A 491 28.55 -9.24 2.43
C ALA A 491 28.48 -7.74 2.75
N THR A 492 27.72 -7.32 3.77
CA THR A 492 27.66 -5.89 4.17
C THR A 492 28.99 -5.39 4.72
N ILE A 493 29.75 -6.21 5.45
CA ILE A 493 31.11 -5.84 5.92
C ILE A 493 32.06 -5.66 4.73
N VAL A 494 32.04 -6.56 3.74
CA VAL A 494 32.87 -6.44 2.53
C VAL A 494 32.49 -5.22 1.69
N ILE A 495 31.20 -4.92 1.53
CA ILE A 495 30.73 -3.71 0.84
C ILE A 495 31.17 -2.45 1.59
N GLY A 496 31.01 -2.40 2.92
CA GLY A 496 31.46 -1.27 3.74
C GLY A 496 32.97 -1.04 3.65
N GLN A 497 33.78 -2.10 3.74
CA GLN A 497 35.23 -1.99 3.56
C GLN A 497 35.62 -1.60 2.13
N PHE A 498 34.91 -2.09 1.11
CA PHE A 498 35.14 -1.68 -0.28
C PHE A 498 34.90 -0.17 -0.46
N LEU A 499 33.79 0.36 0.03
CA LEU A 499 33.45 1.80 -0.06
C LEU A 499 34.46 2.69 0.69
N VAL A 500 34.97 2.24 1.84
CA VAL A 500 36.03 2.95 2.59
C VAL A 500 37.37 2.90 1.87
N LEU A 501 37.73 1.77 1.26
CA LEU A 501 39.01 1.59 0.55
C LEU A 501 39.01 2.15 -0.88
N SER A 502 37.84 2.31 -1.52
CA SER A 502 37.73 2.84 -2.89
C SER A 502 37.80 4.37 -2.97
N GLY A 503 37.75 5.08 -1.84
CA GLY A 503 37.89 6.54 -1.78
C GLY A 503 36.76 7.29 -2.46
N GLY A 504 35.59 7.39 -1.81
CA GLY A 504 34.48 8.22 -2.29
C GLY A 504 34.93 9.68 -2.58
N PRO A 505 34.38 10.33 -3.62
CA PRO A 505 34.95 11.56 -4.15
C PRO A 505 34.86 12.72 -3.14
N ALA A 506 36.01 13.27 -2.77
CA ALA A 506 36.08 14.51 -2.02
C ALA A 506 35.62 15.68 -2.90
N MET A 507 34.53 16.36 -2.51
CA MET A 507 34.13 17.62 -3.14
C MET A 507 35.14 18.72 -2.78
N GLY A 508 36.01 19.04 -3.74
CA GLY A 508 36.78 20.29 -3.71
C GLY A 508 35.86 21.51 -3.93
N PRO A 509 36.26 22.70 -3.48
CA PRO A 509 35.44 23.91 -3.63
C PRO A 509 35.29 24.29 -5.12
N ALA A 510 34.08 24.70 -5.50
CA ALA A 510 33.79 25.22 -6.83
C ALA A 510 34.53 26.56 -7.09
N PRO A 511 34.97 26.84 -8.33
CA PRO A 511 35.69 28.06 -8.65
C PRO A 511 34.79 29.30 -8.55
N VAL A 512 35.28 30.35 -7.89
CA VAL A 512 34.62 31.66 -7.79
C VAL A 512 34.74 32.39 -9.12
N ALA A 513 33.60 32.84 -9.67
CA ALA A 513 33.59 33.72 -10.83
C ALA A 513 33.98 35.15 -10.42
N LEU A 514 35.08 35.66 -10.97
CA LEU A 514 35.50 37.06 -10.77
C LEU A 514 34.74 37.98 -11.73
N THR A 515 33.99 38.93 -11.17
CA THR A 515 33.47 40.10 -11.90
C THR A 515 34.55 41.17 -12.02
N ALA A 516 34.68 41.78 -13.19
CA ALA A 516 35.49 42.99 -13.39
C ALA A 516 34.82 43.91 -14.42
N ASP A 517 34.44 45.12 -13.99
CA ASP A 517 34.14 46.24 -14.88
C ASP A 517 35.41 46.74 -15.59
N GLY A 518 35.29 47.38 -16.77
CA GLY A 518 36.43 48.13 -17.31
C GLY A 518 36.48 48.46 -18.80
N ALA A 519 35.59 49.36 -19.25
CA ALA A 519 35.87 50.43 -20.22
C ALA A 519 36.46 50.17 -21.65
N THR A 520 35.78 50.80 -22.61
CA THR A 520 36.30 51.55 -23.79
C THR A 520 36.92 50.85 -25.02
N VAL A 521 36.19 51.00 -26.14
CA VAL A 521 36.63 51.57 -27.44
C VAL A 521 37.77 50.88 -28.21
N GLU A 522 37.44 50.22 -29.33
CA GLU A 522 37.66 50.77 -30.70
C GLU A 522 36.79 50.02 -31.74
N SER A 523 36.51 50.68 -32.87
CA SER A 523 35.82 50.13 -34.06
C SER A 523 36.87 49.87 -35.17
N PRO A 524 36.62 49.06 -36.24
CA PRO A 524 35.79 49.59 -37.35
C PRO A 524 35.07 48.59 -38.28
N SER A 525 33.92 49.06 -38.79
CA SER A 525 33.48 48.97 -40.20
C SER A 525 32.95 47.67 -40.82
N GLN A 526 32.10 47.90 -41.83
CA GLN A 526 31.54 47.01 -42.86
C GLN A 526 30.44 46.02 -42.43
N SER A 527 29.33 45.85 -43.17
CA SER A 527 28.50 46.76 -44.00
C SER A 527 27.47 45.88 -44.73
N ASN A 528 26.22 46.35 -44.85
CA ASN A 528 25.18 45.75 -45.70
C ASN A 528 24.71 44.33 -45.27
N ASP A 529 23.50 43.87 -45.59
CA ASP A 529 22.40 44.52 -46.33
C ASP A 529 21.01 44.14 -45.77
N SER A 530 19.97 44.73 -46.36
CA SER A 530 18.54 44.42 -46.17
C SER A 530 18.21 42.93 -46.39
N HIS A 531 17.12 42.36 -45.84
CA HIS A 531 15.72 42.75 -46.07
C HIS A 531 14.71 42.21 -45.03
N ASP A 532 13.46 42.64 -45.22
CA ASP A 532 12.26 42.43 -44.41
C ASP A 532 11.69 41.00 -44.43
N CYS A 533 11.16 40.54 -43.28
CA CYS A 533 9.81 39.95 -43.10
C CYS A 533 9.48 39.89 -41.60
#